data_AF-A0A1B9Y948-F1
#
_entry.id   AF-A0A1B9Y948-F1
#
_cell.length_a   1.000
_cell.length_b   1.000
_cell.length_c   1.000
_cell.angle_alpha   90.00
_cell.angle_beta   90.00
_cell.angle_gamma   90.00
#
_symmetry.space_group_name_H-M   'P 1'
#
loop_
_entity.id
_entity.type
_entity.pdbx_description
1 polymer ?
#
loop_
_entity_poly.entity_id
_entity_poly.type
_entity_poly.pdbx_seq_one_letter_code
_entity_poly.pdbx_strand_id
1 'polypeptide(L)'
;MLNHVFDIGDAGVNQALQGINPFHLELFLNKQKVEMSSIKQWKQSLDLKKATHTTSFIIPGKAEVRYTITALRNLPYSGLIEVEVKALDQIQMQCFNQMDIPNSYIDVRKRLVEANVGLDGGKEMILQAEALSAQKAHKVVYNSVSYN
;
A
#
# COMPACT_ATOMS: atom_id res chain seq x y z
N MET A 1 4.12 -11.39 -2.25
CA MET A 1 4.59 -12.50 -3.11
C MET A 1 3.63 -12.59 -4.30
N LEU A 2 4.14 -12.85 -5.50
CA LEU A 2 3.31 -13.04 -6.69
C LEU A 2 3.00 -14.53 -6.88
N ASN A 3 1.71 -14.87 -6.99
CA ASN A 3 1.32 -16.26 -7.21
C ASN A 3 1.73 -16.72 -8.61
N HIS A 4 2.31 -17.93 -8.68
CA HIS A 4 2.74 -18.59 -9.93
C HIS A 4 3.80 -17.83 -10.76
N VAL A 5 4.45 -16.80 -10.20
CA VAL A 5 5.58 -16.11 -10.83
C VAL A 5 6.84 -16.49 -10.08
N PHE A 6 7.79 -17.12 -10.77
CA PHE A 6 9.04 -17.62 -10.18
C PHE A 6 10.26 -17.06 -10.91
N ASP A 7 11.33 -16.81 -10.17
CA ASP A 7 12.64 -16.47 -10.73
C ASP A 7 13.75 -17.15 -9.92
N ILE A 8 14.96 -17.22 -10.48
CA ILE A 8 16.14 -17.79 -9.81
C ILE A 8 16.63 -16.78 -8.76
N GLY A 9 16.55 -17.19 -7.49
CA GLY A 9 17.08 -16.41 -6.37
C GLY A 9 18.59 -16.56 -6.19
N ASP A 10 19.14 -15.84 -5.22
CA ASP A 10 20.59 -15.82 -4.94
C ASP A 10 21.18 -17.20 -4.63
N ALA A 11 20.35 -18.12 -4.10
CA ALA A 11 20.73 -19.50 -3.84
C ALA A 11 20.75 -20.41 -5.09
N GLY A 12 20.51 -19.85 -6.29
CA GLY A 12 20.52 -20.60 -7.55
C GLY A 12 19.31 -21.50 -7.77
N VAL A 13 18.25 -21.35 -6.97
CA VAL A 13 17.02 -22.14 -7.05
C VAL A 13 15.83 -21.27 -7.46
N ASN A 14 14.83 -21.88 -8.09
CA ASN A 14 13.57 -21.21 -8.41
C ASN A 14 12.79 -20.90 -7.12
N GLN A 15 12.45 -19.63 -6.94
CA GLN A 15 11.66 -19.14 -5.82
C GLN A 15 10.53 -18.24 -6.31
N ALA A 16 9.45 -18.17 -5.53
CA ALA A 16 8.35 -17.26 -5.87
C ALA A 16 8.84 -15.81 -5.80
N LEU A 17 8.55 -15.04 -6.84
CA LEU A 17 8.99 -13.65 -6.95
C LEU A 17 8.26 -12.80 -5.91
N GLN A 18 9.02 -11.99 -5.16
CA GLN A 18 8.41 -11.02 -4.25
C GLN A 18 7.70 -9.94 -5.08
N GLY A 19 6.48 -9.58 -4.70
CA GLY A 19 5.75 -8.50 -5.38
C GLY A 19 6.20 -7.14 -4.87
N ILE A 20 5.99 -6.10 -5.67
CA ILE A 20 6.06 -4.72 -5.17
C ILE A 20 4.90 -4.52 -4.18
N ASN A 21 5.16 -3.84 -3.06
CA ASN A 21 4.12 -3.50 -2.09
C ASN A 21 3.53 -2.12 -2.42
N PRO A 22 2.30 -2.01 -2.95
CA PRO A 22 1.68 -0.71 -3.24
C PRO A 22 1.00 -0.08 -2.02
N PHE A 23 0.98 -0.78 -0.88
CA PHE A 23 0.12 -0.47 0.27
C PHE A 23 0.83 0.28 1.41
N HIS A 24 2.08 0.69 1.22
CA HIS A 24 2.79 1.45 2.24
C HIS A 24 2.21 2.86 2.31
N LEU A 25 1.62 3.18 3.47
CA LEU A 25 1.10 4.50 3.80
C LEU A 25 1.89 5.07 4.97
N GLU A 26 2.35 6.31 4.81
CA GLU A 26 2.93 7.10 5.89
C GLU A 26 1.94 8.18 6.31
N LEU A 27 1.68 8.28 7.62
CA LEU A 27 0.82 9.31 8.19
C LEU A 27 1.68 10.30 8.99
N PHE A 28 1.48 11.60 8.75
CA PHE A 28 2.09 12.68 9.50
C PHE A 28 0.99 13.51 10.15
N LEU A 29 1.10 13.73 11.46
CA LEU A 29 0.24 14.65 12.21
C LEU A 29 1.08 15.78 12.81
N ASN A 30 0.77 17.02 12.45
CA ASN A 30 1.53 18.22 12.82
C ASN A 30 3.01 18.10 12.43
N LYS A 31 3.28 17.66 11.18
CA LYS A 31 4.61 17.42 10.61
C LYS A 31 5.45 16.34 11.29
N GLN A 32 4.87 15.57 12.22
CA GLN A 32 5.52 14.44 12.86
C GLN A 32 5.00 13.13 12.29
N LYS A 33 5.91 12.26 11.84
CA LYS A 33 5.57 10.92 11.37
C LYS A 33 4.97 10.09 12.52
N VAL A 34 3.88 9.40 12.24
CA VAL A 34 3.27 8.44 13.16
C VAL A 34 4.10 7.17 13.12
N GLU A 35 4.53 6.71 14.29
CA GLU A 35 5.43 5.58 14.48
C GLU A 35 4.85 4.68 15.56
N MET A 36 5.24 3.40 15.58
CA MET A 36 4.74 2.44 16.58
C MET A 36 5.01 2.90 18.03
N SER A 37 6.07 3.67 18.26
CA SER A 37 6.42 4.23 19.57
C SER A 37 5.52 5.38 20.01
N SER A 38 4.85 6.08 19.08
CA SER A 38 4.01 7.25 19.35
C SER A 38 2.51 6.93 19.49
N ILE A 39 2.13 5.66 19.35
CA ILE A 39 0.73 5.21 19.43
C ILE A 39 0.42 4.46 20.74
N LYS A 40 -0.86 4.39 21.09
CA LYS A 40 -1.42 3.66 22.24
C LYS A 40 -2.65 2.86 21.82
N GLN A 41 -3.05 1.90 22.67
CA GLN A 41 -4.23 1.06 22.49
C GLN A 41 -4.30 0.39 21.11
N TRP A 42 -3.15 -0.09 20.61
CA TRP A 42 -3.09 -0.81 19.35
C TRP A 42 -3.93 -2.09 19.43
N LYS A 43 -4.80 -2.26 18.43
CA LYS A 43 -5.64 -3.45 18.27
C LYS A 43 -5.67 -3.83 16.80
N GLN A 44 -5.71 -5.12 16.55
CA GLN A 44 -5.80 -5.66 15.20
C GLN A 44 -6.73 -6.86 15.19
N SER A 45 -7.55 -6.95 14.15
CA SER A 45 -8.48 -8.06 13.94
C SER A 45 -8.45 -8.53 12.48
N LEU A 46 -8.68 -9.82 12.31
CA LEU A 46 -8.84 -10.46 11.00
C LEU A 46 -10.23 -11.07 10.92
N ASP A 47 -11.09 -10.51 10.06
CA ASP A 47 -12.40 -11.08 9.76
C ASP A 47 -12.28 -11.96 8.51
N LEU A 48 -12.27 -13.29 8.71
CA LEU A 48 -12.14 -14.26 7.63
C LEU A 48 -13.38 -14.32 6.73
N LYS A 49 -14.56 -13.99 7.26
CA LYS A 49 -15.81 -14.00 6.48
C LYS A 49 -15.78 -12.86 5.47
N LYS A 50 -15.43 -11.65 5.92
CA LYS A 50 -15.32 -10.46 5.08
C LYS A 50 -13.98 -10.34 4.33
N ALA A 51 -12.97 -11.13 4.70
CA ALA A 51 -11.59 -11.01 4.21
C ALA A 51 -11.00 -9.61 4.45
N THR A 52 -11.22 -9.09 5.65
CA THR A 52 -10.75 -7.77 6.06
C THR A 52 -9.77 -7.88 7.21
N HIS A 53 -8.70 -7.11 7.14
CA HIS A 53 -7.71 -6.94 8.19
C HIS A 53 -7.79 -5.51 8.70
N THR A 54 -8.25 -5.33 9.93
CA THR A 54 -8.49 -4.00 10.51
C THR A 54 -7.51 -3.76 11.64
N THR A 55 -6.85 -2.62 11.63
CA THR A 55 -5.99 -2.15 12.72
C THR A 55 -6.48 -0.80 13.21
N SER A 56 -6.46 -0.59 14.53
CA SER A 56 -6.82 0.67 15.16
C SER A 56 -5.86 1.04 16.28
N PHE A 57 -5.59 2.32 16.45
CA PHE A 57 -4.74 2.85 17.50
C PHE A 57 -5.05 4.33 17.79
N ILE A 58 -4.55 4.83 18.92
CA ILE A 58 -4.69 6.23 19.33
C ILE A 58 -3.32 6.90 19.31
N ILE A 59 -3.27 8.11 18.77
CA ILE A 59 -2.14 9.03 18.90
C ILE A 59 -2.53 10.03 19.98
N PRO A 60 -1.93 9.97 21.19
CA PRO A 60 -2.39 10.75 22.34
C PRO A 60 -2.48 12.25 22.05
N GLY A 61 -3.64 12.84 22.36
CA GLY A 61 -3.92 14.27 22.15
C GLY A 61 -3.98 14.70 20.67
N LYS A 62 -4.05 13.77 19.72
CA LYS A 62 -4.10 14.10 18.29
C LYS A 62 -5.28 13.44 17.57
N ALA A 63 -5.31 12.11 17.48
CA ALA A 63 -6.32 11.41 16.69
C ALA A 63 -6.48 9.93 17.09
N GLU A 64 -7.67 9.40 16.82
CA GLU A 64 -7.92 7.96 16.71
C GLU A 64 -7.80 7.57 15.23
N VAL A 65 -7.03 6.53 14.93
CA VAL A 65 -6.81 6.06 13.56
C VAL A 65 -7.29 4.62 13.46
N ARG A 66 -8.03 4.32 12.40
CA ARG A 66 -8.44 2.97 12.02
C ARG A 66 -8.16 2.79 10.53
N TYR A 67 -7.50 1.70 10.16
CA TYR A 67 -7.41 1.33 8.75
C TYR A 67 -7.85 -0.11 8.53
N THR A 68 -8.45 -0.37 7.38
CA THR A 68 -8.94 -1.68 6.96
C THR A 68 -8.38 -2.02 5.59
N ILE A 69 -7.71 -3.16 5.50
CA ILE A 69 -7.24 -3.74 4.24
C ILE A 69 -8.23 -4.83 3.84
N THR A 70 -8.76 -4.74 2.62
CA THR A 70 -9.77 -5.66 2.09
C THR A 70 -9.23 -6.40 0.88
N ALA A 71 -9.27 -7.74 0.92
CA ALA A 71 -8.98 -8.55 -0.25
C ALA A 71 -10.23 -8.60 -1.16
N LEU A 72 -10.14 -7.98 -2.34
CA LEU A 72 -11.23 -7.92 -3.31
C LEU A 72 -11.33 -9.24 -4.09
N ARG A 73 -12.03 -10.24 -3.52
CA ARG A 73 -12.12 -11.60 -4.11
C ARG A 73 -12.67 -11.63 -5.55
N ASN A 74 -13.51 -10.66 -5.92
CA ASN A 74 -14.09 -10.56 -7.27
C ASN A 74 -13.30 -9.63 -8.21
N LEU A 75 -12.24 -9.00 -7.72
CA LEU A 75 -11.36 -8.13 -8.51
C LEU A 75 -9.90 -8.57 -8.27
N PRO A 76 -9.43 -9.60 -9.01
CA PRO A 76 -8.10 -10.16 -8.77
C PRO A 76 -7.01 -9.11 -8.96
N TYR A 77 -5.91 -9.28 -8.23
CA TYR A 77 -4.75 -8.37 -8.21
C TYR A 77 -5.03 -6.94 -7.72
N SER A 78 -6.19 -6.71 -7.10
CA SER A 78 -6.55 -5.44 -6.49
C SER A 78 -6.74 -5.58 -4.98
N GLY A 79 -6.32 -4.55 -4.24
CA GLY A 79 -6.57 -4.41 -2.81
C GLY A 79 -7.13 -3.02 -2.54
N LEU A 80 -8.00 -2.93 -1.54
CA LEU A 80 -8.53 -1.66 -1.06
C LEU A 80 -8.03 -1.41 0.36
N ILE A 81 -7.58 -0.19 0.62
CA ILE A 81 -7.27 0.27 1.96
C ILE A 81 -8.15 1.47 2.26
N GLU A 82 -8.93 1.34 3.33
CA GLU A 82 -9.74 2.42 3.87
C GLU A 82 -9.04 2.92 5.14
N VAL A 83 -8.74 4.22 5.20
CA VAL A 83 -8.12 4.85 6.37
C VAL A 83 -9.11 5.88 6.92
N GLU A 84 -9.47 5.71 8.18
CA GLU A 84 -10.31 6.62 8.94
C GLU A 84 -9.47 7.29 10.03
N VAL A 85 -9.49 8.62 10.03
CA VAL A 85 -8.81 9.44 11.04
C VAL A 85 -9.84 10.33 11.72
N LYS A 86 -10.07 10.08 13.00
CA LYS A 86 -10.93 10.90 13.84
C LYS A 86 -10.06 11.81 14.71
N ALA A 87 -10.08 13.10 14.40
CA ALA A 87 -9.35 14.11 15.17
C ALA A 87 -9.91 14.21 16.60
N LEU A 88 -9.02 14.22 17.59
CA LEU A 88 -9.34 14.48 19.00
C LEU A 88 -9.05 15.94 19.39
N ASP A 89 -8.21 16.60 18.61
CA ASP A 89 -7.86 18.02 18.70
C ASP A 89 -7.56 18.55 17.29
N GLN A 90 -7.30 19.86 17.16
CA GLN A 90 -6.89 20.47 15.91
C GLN A 90 -5.55 19.88 15.42
N ILE A 91 -5.57 19.29 14.23
CA ILE A 91 -4.42 18.64 13.62
C ILE A 91 -4.25 19.05 12.16
N GLN A 92 -2.99 19.15 11.72
CA GLN A 92 -2.62 19.15 10.31
C GLN A 92 -2.22 17.73 9.92
N MET A 93 -2.91 17.15 8.94
CA MET A 93 -2.66 15.79 8.46
C MET A 93 -1.98 15.80 7.09
N GLN A 94 -1.02 14.91 6.89
CA GLN A 94 -0.49 14.55 5.59
C GLN A 94 -0.41 13.03 5.50
N CYS A 95 -0.84 12.46 4.38
CA CYS A 95 -0.69 11.04 4.09
C CYS A 95 0.09 10.87 2.80
N PHE A 96 1.07 9.97 2.80
CA PHE A 96 1.87 9.66 1.64
C PHE A 96 1.71 8.17 1.32
N ASN A 97 1.45 7.86 0.05
CA ASN A 97 1.56 6.51 -0.45
C ASN A 97 2.93 6.30 -1.09
N GLN A 98 3.61 5.25 -0.68
CA GLN A 98 4.88 4.83 -1.25
C GLN A 98 4.76 3.37 -1.73
N MET A 99 5.46 3.05 -2.82
CA MET A 99 5.62 1.67 -3.23
C MET A 99 6.97 1.13 -2.76
N ASP A 100 6.95 0.06 -1.98
CA ASP A 100 8.16 -0.66 -1.60
C ASP A 100 8.50 -1.68 -2.68
N ILE A 101 9.69 -1.53 -3.26
CA ILE A 101 10.17 -2.39 -4.34
C ILE A 101 11.28 -3.25 -3.74
N PRO A 102 11.17 -4.59 -3.77
CA PRO A 102 12.22 -5.48 -3.28
C PRO A 102 13.56 -5.22 -3.99
N ASN A 103 14.67 -5.34 -3.25
CA ASN A 103 16.02 -5.05 -3.76
C ASN A 103 16.46 -5.96 -4.92
N SER A 104 15.80 -7.11 -5.11
CA SER A 104 16.09 -8.04 -6.21
C SER A 104 15.63 -7.52 -7.58
N TYR A 105 14.82 -6.47 -7.62
CA TYR A 105 14.38 -5.86 -8.87
C TYR A 105 15.43 -4.91 -9.44
N ILE A 106 15.50 -4.88 -10.77
CA ILE A 106 16.35 -3.98 -11.54
C ILE A 106 15.52 -3.14 -12.51
N ASP A 107 16.14 -2.14 -13.13
CA ASP A 107 15.51 -1.23 -14.10
C ASP A 107 14.22 -0.58 -13.58
N VAL A 108 14.24 -0.22 -12.29
CA VAL A 108 13.10 0.35 -11.57
C VAL A 108 12.74 1.73 -12.11
N ARG A 109 11.45 1.93 -12.41
CA ARG A 109 10.88 3.21 -12.86
C ARG A 109 9.65 3.53 -12.03
N LYS A 110 9.63 4.70 -11.40
CA LYS A 110 8.46 5.24 -10.68
C LYS A 110 7.94 6.46 -11.43
N ARG A 111 6.63 6.54 -11.66
CA ARG A 111 5.99 7.60 -12.44
C ARG A 111 4.63 7.94 -11.85
N LEU A 112 4.23 9.20 -12.02
CA LEU A 112 2.86 9.64 -11.86
C LEU A 112 2.21 9.67 -13.25
N VAL A 113 1.07 9.01 -13.39
CA VAL A 113 0.33 8.88 -14.64
C VAL A 113 -1.08 9.40 -14.43
N GLU A 114 -1.56 10.28 -15.30
CA GLU A 114 -2.99 10.62 -15.34
C GLU A 114 -3.76 9.56 -16.11
N ALA A 115 -4.88 9.09 -15.55
CA ALA A 115 -5.81 8.22 -16.25
C ALA A 115 -7.24 8.78 -16.17
N ASN A 116 -8.01 8.59 -17.23
CA ASN A 116 -9.44 8.86 -17.20
C ASN A 116 -10.13 7.78 -16.36
N VAL A 117 -10.93 8.20 -15.39
CA VAL A 117 -11.71 7.34 -14.50
C VAL A 117 -13.19 7.67 -14.60
N GLY A 118 -14.01 6.64 -14.47
CA GLY A 118 -15.47 6.75 -14.57
C GLY A 118 -15.96 7.04 -15.98
N LEU A 119 -17.28 7.09 -16.13
CA LEU A 119 -17.94 7.44 -17.39
C LEU A 119 -17.99 8.96 -17.62
N ASP A 120 -17.74 9.74 -16.57
CA ASP A 120 -17.91 11.20 -16.54
C ASP A 120 -16.65 11.95 -17.04
N GLY A 121 -15.61 11.21 -17.42
CA GLY A 121 -14.35 11.79 -17.93
C GLY A 121 -13.47 12.43 -16.85
N GLY A 122 -13.67 12.07 -15.58
CA GLY A 122 -12.80 12.48 -14.48
C GLY A 122 -11.37 12.00 -14.71
N LYS A 123 -10.38 12.76 -14.22
CA LYS A 123 -8.97 12.37 -14.28
C LYS A 123 -8.46 12.10 -12.87
N GLU A 124 -7.77 10.98 -12.70
CA GLU A 124 -7.12 10.64 -11.44
C GLU A 124 -5.63 10.42 -11.63
N MET A 125 -4.89 10.77 -10.58
CA MET A 125 -3.45 10.57 -10.52
C MET A 125 -3.15 9.16 -10.04
N ILE A 126 -2.43 8.40 -10.85
CA ILE A 126 -1.99 7.04 -10.55
C ILE A 126 -0.49 7.06 -10.27
N LEU A 127 -0.11 6.59 -9.07
CA LEU A 127 1.28 6.25 -8.79
C LEU A 127 1.56 4.89 -9.42
N GLN A 128 2.58 4.82 -10.28
CA GLN A 128 2.98 3.60 -10.97
C GLN A 128 4.44 3.27 -10.66
N ALA A 129 4.70 1.98 -10.40
CA ALA A 129 6.04 1.40 -10.38
C ALA A 129 6.15 0.28 -11.42
N GLU A 130 7.22 0.31 -12.20
CA GLU A 130 7.62 -0.72 -13.14
C GLU A 130 9.02 -1.21 -12.80
N ALA A 131 9.26 -2.51 -12.85
CA ALA A 131 10.57 -3.09 -12.63
C ALA A 131 10.73 -4.45 -13.33
N LEU A 132 11.98 -4.88 -13.52
CA LEU A 132 12.32 -6.21 -14.03
C LEU A 132 12.85 -7.09 -12.90
N SER A 133 12.53 -8.37 -12.96
CA SER A 133 13.14 -9.36 -12.06
C SER A 133 14.65 -9.45 -12.30
N ALA A 134 15.41 -9.97 -11.33
CA ALA A 134 16.87 -10.02 -11.39
C ALA A 134 17.40 -10.68 -12.68
N GLN A 135 16.78 -11.78 -13.11
CA GLN A 135 17.17 -12.49 -14.33
C GLN A 135 16.48 -11.93 -15.60
N LYS A 136 15.74 -10.83 -15.49
CA LYS A 136 14.94 -10.20 -16.56
C LYS A 136 13.89 -11.12 -17.18
N ALA A 137 13.57 -12.23 -16.53
CA ALA A 137 12.55 -13.18 -16.97
C ALA A 137 11.14 -12.56 -16.88
N HIS A 138 10.93 -11.66 -15.92
CA HIS A 138 9.61 -11.06 -15.68
C HIS A 138 9.69 -9.54 -15.62
N LYS A 139 8.69 -8.90 -16.22
CA LYS A 139 8.39 -7.48 -16.04
C LYS A 139 7.16 -7.34 -15.15
N VAL A 140 7.27 -6.51 -14.11
CA VAL A 140 6.24 -6.33 -13.10
C VAL A 140 5.84 -4.86 -13.05
N VAL A 141 4.52 -4.61 -13.01
CA VAL A 141 3.94 -3.26 -12.94
C VAL A 141 2.89 -3.22 -11.84
N TYR A 142 2.97 -2.21 -10.98
CA TYR A 142 2.01 -1.95 -9.91
C TYR A 142 1.51 -0.52 -10.00
N ASN A 143 0.22 -0.36 -9.69
CA ASN A 143 -0.47 0.92 -9.69
C ASN A 143 -1.12 1.14 -8.31
N SER A 144 -1.16 2.39 -7.87
CA SER A 144 -1.87 2.84 -6.67
C SER A 144 -2.62 4.13 -7.01
N VAL A 145 -3.85 4.21 -6.52
CA VAL A 145 -4.71 5.40 -6.65
C VAL A 145 -5.18 5.73 -5.24
N SER A 146 -5.11 7.01 -4.88
CA SER A 146 -5.53 7.50 -3.56
C SER A 146 -6.63 8.52 -3.73
N TYR A 147 -7.71 8.36 -2.98
CA TYR A 147 -8.85 9.26 -2.95
C TYR A 147 -8.87 9.97 -1.59
N ASN A 148 -9.23 11.25 -1.56
CA ASN A 148 -9.42 12.03 -0.33
C ASN A 148 -10.89 12.36 -0.11
#